data_AF-A0A359M7F9-F1
#
_entry.id   AF-A0A359M7F9-F1
#
_cell.length_a   1.000
_cell.length_b   1.000
_cell.length_c   1.000
_cell.angle_alpha   90.00
_cell.angle_beta   90.00
_cell.angle_gamma   90.00
#
_symmetry.space_group_name_H-M   'P 1'
#
loop_
_entity.id
_entity.type
_entity.pdbx_description
1 polymer ?
#
loop_
_entity_poly.entity_id
_entity_poly.type
_entity_poly.pdbx_seq_one_letter_code
_entity_poly.pdbx_strand_id
1 'polypeptide(L)'
;MSKRILVVTGDGGESYETLYAVHRFQEEGWTPVVAAPSKRRLHLVMHDFEEGWDTYIERQGYGFAADVTIAEAAAADYDAILLIGGRAPEYLR
;
A
#
# COMPACT_ATOMS: atom_id res chain seq x y z
N MET A 1 -15.70 -15.84 -10.29
CA MET A 1 -15.32 -15.13 -9.05
C MET A 1 -14.21 -14.16 -9.42
N SER A 2 -14.31 -12.88 -9.04
CA SER A 2 -13.18 -11.95 -9.18
C SER A 2 -12.08 -12.39 -8.19
N LYS A 3 -10.83 -12.44 -8.66
CA LYS A 3 -9.67 -12.75 -7.82
C LYS A 3 -9.46 -11.63 -6.81
N ARG A 4 -9.05 -11.97 -5.59
CA ARG A 4 -8.84 -10.98 -4.51
C ARG A 4 -7.35 -10.89 -4.18
N ILE A 5 -6.85 -9.68 -3.99
CA ILE A 5 -5.47 -9.44 -3.54
C ILE A 5 -5.44 -8.54 -2.32
N LEU A 6 -4.69 -8.94 -1.30
CA LEU A 6 -4.45 -8.13 -0.12
C LEU A 6 -3.25 -7.21 -0.38
N VAL A 7 -3.45 -5.90 -0.35
CA VAL A 7 -2.38 -4.90 -0.47
C VAL A 7 -2.07 -4.37 0.93
N VAL A 8 -0.91 -4.72 1.48
CA VAL A 8 -0.52 -4.38 2.85
C VAL A 8 0.36 -3.14 2.84
N THR A 9 -0.04 -2.12 3.59
CA THR A 9 0.70 -0.86 3.75
C THR A 9 0.33 -0.17 5.07
N GLY A 10 0.79 1.05 5.29
CA GLY A 10 0.53 1.85 6.48
C GLY A 10 0.84 3.32 6.26
N ASP A 11 0.83 4.12 7.33
CA ASP A 11 1.36 5.48 7.24
C ASP A 11 2.84 5.43 6.84
N GLY A 12 3.28 6.35 5.99
CA GLY A 12 4.63 6.31 5.42
C GLY A 12 4.83 5.23 4.36
N GLY A 13 3.80 4.48 3.95
CA GLY A 13 3.89 3.62 2.77
C GLY A 13 4.08 4.43 1.49
N GLU A 14 4.66 3.83 0.45
CA GLU A 14 4.91 4.52 -0.82
C GLU A 14 3.58 4.74 -1.59
N SER A 15 3.32 6.00 -1.93
CA SER A 15 2.06 6.47 -2.50
C SER A 15 1.83 5.97 -3.91
N TYR A 16 2.84 6.07 -4.79
CA TYR A 16 2.76 5.62 -6.16
C TYR A 16 2.61 4.10 -6.23
N GLU A 17 3.39 3.34 -5.47
CA GLU A 17 3.28 1.89 -5.37
C GLU A 17 1.87 1.46 -4.92
N THR A 18 1.31 2.12 -3.90
CA THR A 18 -0.03 1.82 -3.40
C THR A 18 -1.11 2.10 -4.45
N LEU A 19 -1.12 3.31 -5.04
CA LEU A 19 -2.15 3.72 -6.01
C LEU A 19 -2.06 2.93 -7.31
N TYR A 20 -0.83 2.71 -7.80
CA TYR A 20 -0.60 1.93 -9.01
C TYR A 20 -1.08 0.49 -8.81
N ALA A 21 -0.75 -0.16 -7.69
CA ALA A 21 -1.22 -1.50 -7.39
C ALA A 21 -2.75 -1.57 -7.40
N VAL A 22 -3.42 -0.70 -6.64
CA VAL A 22 -4.90 -0.69 -6.57
C VAL A 22 -5.52 -0.53 -7.95
N HIS A 23 -5.11 0.49 -8.70
CA HIS A 23 -5.73 0.76 -10.01
C HIS A 23 -5.40 -0.33 -11.02
N ARG A 24 -4.16 -0.85 -11.05
CA ARG A 24 -3.77 -1.90 -12.01
C ARG A 24 -4.53 -3.20 -11.79
N PHE A 25 -4.74 -3.60 -10.53
CA PHE A 25 -5.55 -4.78 -10.22
C PHE A 25 -7.04 -4.57 -10.54
N GLN A 26 -7.57 -3.38 -10.28
CA GLN A 26 -8.94 -3.04 -10.69
C GLN A 26 -9.13 -3.10 -12.21
N GLU A 27 -8.17 -2.59 -12.99
CA GLU A 27 -8.16 -2.68 -14.46
C GLU A 27 -8.15 -4.13 -14.97
N GLU A 28 -7.48 -5.04 -14.25
CA GLU A 28 -7.45 -6.48 -14.55
C GLU A 28 -8.73 -7.22 -14.08
N GLY A 29 -9.67 -6.53 -13.44
CA GLY A 29 -10.88 -7.14 -12.87
C GLY A 29 -10.66 -7.90 -11.57
N TRP A 30 -9.52 -7.69 -10.90
CA TRP A 30 -9.26 -8.19 -9.54
C TRP A 30 -9.81 -7.20 -8.51
N THR A 31 -10.07 -7.69 -7.31
CA THR A 31 -10.50 -6.90 -6.16
C THR A 31 -9.31 -6.68 -5.21
N PRO A 32 -8.60 -5.55 -5.30
CA PRO A 32 -7.62 -5.18 -4.29
C PRO A 32 -8.33 -4.78 -2.99
N VAL A 33 -7.77 -5.21 -1.86
CA VAL A 33 -8.21 -4.84 -0.51
C VAL A 33 -7.00 -4.29 0.23
N VAL A 34 -7.05 -3.02 0.62
CA VAL A 34 -5.94 -2.36 1.32
C VAL A 34 -6.05 -2.64 2.82
N ALA A 35 -5.02 -3.28 3.37
CA ALA A 35 -4.90 -3.57 4.79
C ALA A 35 -3.83 -2.70 5.46
N ALA A 36 -4.15 -2.18 6.64
CA ALA A 36 -3.25 -1.37 7.45
C ALA A 36 -3.48 -1.62 8.96
N PRO A 37 -2.69 -1.04 9.88
CA PRO A 37 -2.92 -1.23 11.32
C PRO A 37 -4.27 -0.73 11.84
N SER A 38 -4.89 0.22 11.14
CA SER A 38 -6.17 0.83 11.51
C SER A 38 -6.97 1.23 10.28
N LYS A 39 -8.30 1.07 10.33
CA LYS A 39 -9.20 1.42 9.23
C LYS A 39 -9.45 2.93 9.17
N ARG A 40 -8.61 3.65 8.43
CA ARG A 40 -8.69 5.11 8.23
C ARG A 40 -8.00 5.52 6.92
N ARG A 41 -8.04 6.81 6.59
CA ARG A 41 -7.17 7.39 5.57
C ARG A 41 -5.71 7.36 6.06
N LEU A 42 -4.85 6.73 5.27
CA LEU A 42 -3.41 6.63 5.49
C LEU A 42 -2.70 7.85 4.92
N HIS A 43 -1.63 8.28 5.60
CA HIS A 43 -0.73 9.31 5.11
C HIS A 43 0.46 8.65 4.43
N LEU A 44 0.41 8.57 3.10
CA LEU A 44 1.48 7.96 2.30
C LEU A 44 2.54 8.99 1.92
N VAL A 45 3.72 8.51 1.53
CA VAL A 45 4.86 9.33 1.12
C VAL A 45 5.23 9.03 -0.33
N MET A 46 5.94 9.95 -0.96
CA MET A 46 6.55 9.76 -2.26
C MET A 46 8.06 9.75 -2.09
N HIS A 47 8.72 8.71 -2.59
CA HIS A 47 10.18 8.64 -2.68
C HIS A 47 10.61 8.94 -4.11
N ASP A 48 11.51 9.91 -4.26
CA ASP A 48 12.05 10.31 -5.57
C ASP A 48 13.55 10.67 -5.44
N PHE A 49 14.22 10.87 -6.57
CA PHE A 49 15.64 11.22 -6.61
C PHE A 49 15.84 12.62 -7.19
N GLU A 50 16.67 13.42 -6.51
CA GLU A 50 17.03 14.78 -6.94
C GLU A 50 18.55 14.92 -7.04
N GLU A 51 19.01 15.80 -7.93
CA GLU A 51 20.44 16.08 -8.10
C GLU A 51 21.06 16.57 -6.77
N GLY A 52 22.21 16.01 -6.41
CA GLY A 52 22.94 16.37 -5.19
C GLY A 52 22.53 15.60 -3.93
N TRP A 53 21.57 14.67 -4.01
CA TRP A 53 21.23 13.78 -2.90
C TRP A 53 21.89 12.41 -3.07
N ASP A 54 22.50 11.89 -2.00
CA ASP A 54 23.09 10.53 -1.97
C ASP A 54 22.03 9.42 -1.89
N THR A 55 20.78 9.79 -1.59
CA THR A 55 19.64 8.89 -1.43
C THR A 55 18.35 9.58 -1.88
N TYR A 56 17.24 8.85 -1.86
CA TYR A 56 15.93 9.41 -2.16
C TYR A 56 15.56 10.57 -1.22
N ILE A 57 14.81 11.52 -1.75
CA ILE A 57 14.05 12.49 -0.99
C ILE A 57 12.67 11.92 -0.63
N GLU A 58 12.13 12.34 0.51
CA GLU A 58 10.78 11.99 0.94
C GLU A 58 9.86 13.22 0.92
N ARG A 59 8.73 13.12 0.23
CA ARG A 59 7.69 14.16 0.18
C ARG A 59 6.33 13.56 0.57
N GLN A 60 5.36 14.41 0.91
CA GLN A 60 3.99 13.95 1.13
C GLN A 60 3.39 13.43 -0.18
N GLY A 61 2.88 12.20 -0.16
CA GLY A 61 2.15 11.58 -1.27
C GLY A 61 0.63 11.71 -1.12
N TYR A 62 -0.10 11.08 -2.05
CA TYR A 62 -1.55 10.96 -1.93
C TYR A 62 -1.90 9.90 -0.89
N GLY A 63 -2.82 10.21 0.02
CA GLY A 63 -3.35 9.23 0.96
C GLY A 63 -4.35 8.25 0.32
N PHE A 64 -4.48 7.07 0.92
CA PHE A 64 -5.45 6.04 0.53
C PHE A 64 -6.25 5.57 1.75
N ALA A 65 -7.52 5.16 1.58
CA ALA A 65 -8.34 4.64 2.68
C ALA A 65 -8.09 3.14 2.88
N ALA A 66 -7.75 2.71 4.08
CA ALA A 66 -7.66 1.29 4.39
C ALA A 66 -9.07 0.66 4.41
N ASP A 67 -9.22 -0.50 3.80
CA ASP A 67 -10.47 -1.25 3.71
C ASP A 67 -10.68 -2.13 4.94
N VAL A 68 -9.60 -2.74 5.43
CA VAL A 68 -9.56 -3.64 6.58
C VAL A 68 -8.33 -3.34 7.44
N THR A 69 -8.35 -3.77 8.69
CA THR A 69 -7.13 -3.86 9.48
C THR A 69 -6.34 -5.12 9.12
N ILE A 70 -5.02 -5.10 9.30
CA ILE A 70 -4.17 -6.29 9.12
C ILE A 70 -4.65 -7.45 10.02
N ALA A 71 -5.11 -7.14 11.24
CA ALA A 71 -5.62 -8.14 12.17
C ALA A 71 -6.94 -8.79 11.73
N GLU A 72 -7.74 -8.13 10.89
CA GLU A 72 -8.99 -8.67 10.33
C GLU A 72 -8.76 -9.52 9.08
N ALA A 73 -7.58 -9.44 8.45
CA ALA A 73 -7.30 -10.12 7.19
C ALA A 73 -6.81 -11.56 7.41
N ALA A 74 -7.53 -12.54 6.86
CA ALA A 74 -7.05 -13.92 6.78
C ALA A 74 -6.40 -14.18 5.41
N ALA A 75 -5.15 -14.65 5.41
CA ALA A 75 -4.40 -14.90 4.17
C ALA A 75 -5.12 -15.85 3.19
N ALA A 76 -5.89 -16.81 3.71
CA ALA A 76 -6.64 -17.77 2.90
C ALA A 76 -7.79 -17.15 2.08
N ASP A 77 -8.20 -15.91 2.37
CA ASP A 77 -9.28 -15.20 1.67
C ASP A 77 -8.82 -14.51 0.37
N TYR A 78 -7.52 -14.57 0.07
CA TYR A 78 -6.88 -13.85 -1.03
C TYR A 78 -6.06 -14.79 -1.91
N ASP A 79 -6.07 -14.54 -3.22
CA ASP A 79 -5.25 -15.25 -4.21
C ASP A 79 -3.76 -14.86 -4.09
N ALA A 80 -3.48 -13.66 -3.58
CA ALA A 80 -2.13 -13.12 -3.42
C ALA A 80 -2.08 -12.06 -2.30
N ILE A 81 -0.86 -11.79 -1.82
CA ILE A 81 -0.54 -10.69 -0.91
C ILE A 81 0.55 -9.85 -1.56
N LEU A 82 0.35 -8.54 -1.61
CA LEU A 82 1.33 -7.56 -2.06
C LEU A 82 1.73 -6.68 -0.87
N LEU A 83 3.03 -6.61 -0.60
CA LEU A 83 3.59 -5.75 0.45
C LEU A 83 4.14 -4.49 -0.20
N ILE A 84 3.61 -3.33 0.16
CA ILE A 84 4.06 -2.04 -0.37
C ILE A 84 5.33 -1.58 0.36
N GLY A 85 6.23 -0.95 -0.38
CA GLY A 85 7.44 -0.33 0.12
C GLY A 85 7.22 1.00 0.85
N GLY A 86 8.19 1.89 0.73
CA GLY A 86 8.29 3.09 1.55
C GLY A 86 8.72 2.76 2.98
N ARG A 87 8.21 3.52 3.95
CA ARG A 87 8.57 3.41 5.37
C ARG A 87 7.64 2.52 6.18
N ALA A 88 6.48 2.17 5.66
CA ALA A 88 5.53 1.30 6.34
C ALA A 88 6.14 -0.06 6.74
N PRO A 89 6.90 -0.77 5.88
CA PRO A 89 7.54 -2.04 6.24
C PRO A 89 8.47 -1.97 7.46
N GLU A 90 9.03 -0.80 7.79
CA GLU A 90 9.95 -0.66 8.93
C GLU A 90 9.29 -1.03 10.26
N TYR A 91 7.99 -0.69 10.41
CA TYR A 91 7.24 -0.83 11.66
C TYR A 91 6.12 -1.89 11.61
N LEU A 92 5.70 -2.35 10.43
CA LEU A 92 4.66 -3.37 10.25
C LEU A 92 5.13 -4.82 10.51
N ARG A 93 6.25 -4.99 11.21
CA ARG A 93 6.93 -6.27 11.45
C ARG A 93 6.03 -7.34 12.07
#